data_AF-A0A9W7MI63-F1
#
_entry.id   AF-A0A9W7MI63-F1
#
_cell.length_a   1.000
_cell.length_b   1.000
_cell.length_c   1.000
_cell.angle_alpha   90.00
_cell.angle_beta   90.00
_cell.angle_gamma   90.00
#
_symmetry.space_group_name_H-M   'P 1'
#
loop_
_entity.id
_entity.type
_entity.pdbx_description
1 polymer ?
#
loop_
_entity_poly.entity_id
_entity_poly.type
_entity_poly.pdbx_seq_one_letter_code
_entity_poly.pdbx_strand_id
1 'polypeptide(L)'
;MQQRVESSLRPRSSAYLNALSLEIEKRLQRALASSSQRRNLLKELFADVALEIDDRAKDIILSREDQISSAAYGVNGRLYFYDVLADYYVRVPPRGKPILNLIVQLWSQSFASHVFALLFHNWLFEVQLDDADVQLRYASALIQGATNVFWIDIQSNTRRFRSLFQYLLNEAALEPTRLNKIPIQAQRDLYLLMSRVIFFYNSVEKLESFLKLCPTFPNASLVGGPADILIIELADQLQKLKVEPVLLHYLSQIKALRGIELRIATSTRLKTCLYSFTSPGGPMYPTRAVRHAAWDALDLLFPVGRFPRHLISLSFRLLYPWYWPSSCWYFIMYYIKVVCCCSLRFIFSSWAKLRQPKGA
;
A
#
# COMPACT_ATOMS: atom_id res chain seq x y z
N MET A 1 -32.54 -29.69 26.64
CA MET A 1 -31.50 -30.56 26.05
C MET A 1 -30.68 -29.81 24.97
N GLN A 2 -30.33 -28.54 25.22
CA GLN A 2 -29.61 -27.66 24.26
C GLN A 2 -28.35 -27.00 24.84
N GLN A 3 -28.08 -27.13 26.15
CA GLN A 3 -26.90 -26.53 26.80
C GLN A 3 -25.62 -27.39 26.76
N ARG A 4 -25.62 -28.55 26.10
CA ARG A 4 -24.48 -29.49 26.14
C ARG A 4 -23.58 -29.47 24.90
N VAL A 5 -23.89 -28.63 23.90
CA VAL A 5 -23.14 -28.56 22.63
C VAL A 5 -22.28 -27.29 22.54
N GLU A 6 -22.63 -26.20 23.24
CA GLU A 6 -21.85 -24.95 23.27
C GLU A 6 -20.49 -25.10 23.97
N SER A 7 -20.33 -26.04 24.89
CA SER A 7 -19.10 -26.21 25.69
C SER A 7 -18.01 -27.05 25.00
N SER A 8 -18.32 -27.82 23.96
CA SER A 8 -17.34 -28.75 23.34
C SER A 8 -16.57 -28.17 22.15
N LEU A 9 -16.99 -27.03 21.60
CA LEU A 9 -16.43 -26.50 20.33
C LEU A 9 -15.42 -25.36 20.52
N ARG A 10 -15.63 -24.44 21.49
CA ARG A 10 -14.62 -23.44 21.92
C ARG A 10 -13.24 -24.02 22.29
N PRO A 11 -13.15 -25.20 22.95
CA PRO A 11 -11.86 -25.82 23.25
C PRO A 11 -11.08 -26.21 22.00
N ARG A 12 -11.76 -26.51 20.88
CA ARG A 12 -11.11 -27.06 19.68
C ARG A 12 -10.37 -25.99 18.88
N SER A 13 -10.98 -24.83 18.69
CA SER A 13 -10.32 -23.66 18.05
C SER A 13 -9.16 -23.16 18.92
N SER A 14 -9.39 -23.01 20.23
CA SER A 14 -8.33 -22.63 21.18
C SER A 14 -7.19 -23.65 21.26
N ALA A 15 -7.49 -24.96 21.25
CA ALA A 15 -6.46 -26.00 21.25
C ALA A 15 -5.64 -26.00 19.95
N TYR A 16 -6.28 -25.77 18.80
CA TYR A 16 -5.61 -25.65 17.51
C TYR A 16 -4.65 -24.45 17.49
N LEU A 17 -5.11 -23.26 17.91
CA LEU A 17 -4.27 -22.07 17.99
C LEU A 17 -3.14 -22.23 19.01
N ASN A 18 -3.39 -22.87 20.15
CA ASN A 18 -2.35 -23.22 21.11
C ASN A 18 -1.27 -24.13 20.51
N ALA A 19 -1.66 -25.15 19.72
CA ALA A 19 -0.71 -26.03 19.06
C ALA A 19 0.14 -25.28 18.03
N LEU A 20 -0.48 -24.37 17.25
CA LEU A 20 0.24 -23.50 16.31
C LEU A 20 1.22 -22.57 17.01
N SER A 21 0.81 -21.90 18.09
CA SER A 21 1.71 -21.04 18.88
C SER A 21 2.91 -21.81 19.43
N LEU A 22 2.69 -23.04 19.91
CA LEU A 22 3.76 -23.89 20.44
C LEU A 22 4.74 -24.35 19.34
N GLU A 23 4.25 -24.57 18.11
CA GLU A 23 5.12 -24.86 16.96
C GLU A 23 5.95 -23.64 16.54
N ILE A 24 5.35 -22.44 16.54
CA ILE A 24 6.06 -21.17 16.30
C ILE A 24 7.17 -20.98 17.35
N GLU A 25 6.85 -21.18 18.63
CA GLU A 25 7.80 -21.09 19.74
C GLU A 25 8.98 -22.05 19.56
N LYS A 26 8.72 -23.33 19.27
CA LYS A 26 9.74 -24.34 19.00
C LYS A 26 10.65 -23.95 17.85
N ARG A 27 10.10 -23.41 16.75
CA ARG A 27 10.90 -22.99 15.60
C ARG A 27 11.78 -21.79 15.91
N LEU A 28 11.30 -20.83 16.69
CA LEU A 28 12.09 -19.70 17.16
C LEU A 28 13.22 -20.15 18.10
N GLN A 29 12.96 -21.08 19.01
CA GLN A 29 14.00 -21.68 19.87
C GLN A 29 15.08 -22.40 19.04
N ARG A 30 14.70 -23.16 18.01
CA ARG A 30 15.66 -23.77 17.06
C ARG A 30 16.48 -22.71 16.33
N ALA A 31 15.86 -21.63 15.88
CA ALA A 31 16.57 -20.53 15.21
C ALA A 31 17.57 -19.81 16.13
N LEU A 32 17.28 -19.73 17.43
CA LEU A 32 18.23 -19.22 18.43
C LEU A 32 19.42 -20.16 18.57
N ALA A 33 19.16 -21.46 18.77
CA ALA A 33 20.19 -22.48 18.98
C ALA A 33 21.11 -22.69 17.77
N SER A 34 20.59 -22.59 16.54
CA SER A 34 21.33 -22.87 15.31
C SER A 34 21.69 -21.59 14.55
N SER A 35 22.89 -21.05 14.78
CA SER A 35 23.35 -19.80 14.14
C SER A 35 23.42 -19.87 12.61
N SER A 36 23.85 -21.00 12.04
CA SER A 36 24.00 -21.20 10.59
C SER A 36 22.67 -21.27 9.84
N GLN A 37 21.64 -21.85 10.45
CA GLN A 37 20.31 -22.05 9.84
C GLN A 37 19.29 -20.98 10.22
N ARG A 38 19.62 -20.11 11.20
CA ARG A 38 18.74 -19.08 11.76
C ARG A 38 17.96 -18.29 10.72
N ARG A 39 18.64 -17.79 9.68
CA ARG A 39 18.01 -16.99 8.62
C ARG A 39 16.99 -17.80 7.82
N ASN A 40 17.31 -19.06 7.49
CA ASN A 40 16.42 -19.92 6.70
C ASN A 40 15.20 -20.32 7.52
N LEU A 41 15.39 -20.71 8.78
CA LEU A 41 14.30 -21.05 9.70
C LEU A 41 13.33 -19.87 9.91
N LEU A 42 13.86 -18.65 10.07
CA LEU A 42 13.02 -17.45 10.18
C LEU A 42 12.29 -17.10 8.88
N LYS A 43 12.91 -17.34 7.73
CA LYS A 43 12.28 -17.15 6.41
C LYS A 43 11.13 -18.15 6.21
N GLU A 44 11.34 -19.41 6.56
CA GLU A 44 10.30 -20.46 6.52
C GLU A 44 9.16 -20.14 7.48
N LEU A 45 9.47 -19.74 8.71
CA LEU A 45 8.46 -19.31 9.68
C LEU A 45 7.64 -18.13 9.16
N PHE A 46 8.29 -17.12 8.57
CA PHE A 46 7.60 -15.99 7.95
C PHE A 46 6.67 -16.46 6.82
N ALA A 47 7.14 -17.35 5.94
CA ALA A 47 6.34 -17.88 4.85
C ALA A 47 5.10 -18.60 5.37
N ASP A 48 5.25 -19.46 6.39
CA ASP A 48 4.16 -20.23 6.98
C ASP A 48 3.12 -19.33 7.68
N VAL A 49 3.58 -18.32 8.43
CA VAL A 49 2.69 -17.36 9.11
C VAL A 49 1.94 -16.47 8.11
N ALA A 50 2.53 -16.21 6.95
CA ALA A 50 1.92 -15.42 5.88
C ALA A 50 0.98 -16.24 4.97
N LEU A 51 0.76 -17.53 5.24
CA LEU A 51 -0.14 -18.36 4.44
C LEU A 51 -1.60 -17.97 4.63
N GLU A 52 -2.36 -18.10 3.55
CA GLU A 52 -3.83 -18.06 3.58
C GLU A 52 -4.35 -19.33 4.24
N ILE A 53 -5.40 -19.18 5.05
CA ILE A 53 -6.03 -20.29 5.75
C ILE A 53 -6.93 -21.04 4.75
N ASP A 54 -6.69 -22.35 4.59
CA ASP A 54 -7.55 -23.21 3.76
C ASP A 54 -8.95 -23.36 4.38
N ASP A 55 -9.96 -23.64 3.55
CA ASP A 55 -11.36 -23.72 3.99
C ASP A 55 -11.58 -24.75 5.10
N ARG A 56 -10.85 -25.87 5.08
CA ARG A 56 -10.87 -26.86 6.17
C ARG A 56 -10.40 -26.29 7.51
N ALA A 57 -9.38 -25.43 7.48
CA ALA A 57 -8.89 -24.78 8.69
C ALA A 57 -9.80 -23.62 9.11
N LYS A 58 -10.41 -22.90 8.15
CA LYS A 58 -11.46 -21.91 8.43
C LYS A 58 -12.62 -22.55 9.19
N ASP A 59 -13.09 -23.73 8.82
CA ASP A 59 -14.18 -24.42 9.52
C ASP A 59 -13.85 -24.77 10.98
N ILE A 60 -12.57 -25.06 11.26
CA ILE A 60 -12.09 -25.38 12.62
C ILE A 60 -11.96 -24.11 13.46
N ILE A 61 -11.56 -23.00 12.84
CA ILE A 61 -11.29 -21.72 13.52
C ILE A 61 -12.56 -20.87 13.69
N LEU A 62 -13.39 -20.80 12.64
CA LEU A 62 -14.58 -19.95 12.51
C LEU A 62 -15.89 -20.72 12.77
N SER A 63 -15.90 -21.67 13.72
CA SER A 63 -17.13 -22.40 14.06
C SER A 63 -18.31 -21.42 14.14
N ARG A 64 -19.36 -21.68 13.33
CA ARG A 64 -20.46 -20.84 12.80
C ARG A 64 -21.09 -19.71 13.65
N GLU A 65 -20.67 -19.54 14.90
CA GLU A 65 -21.22 -18.60 15.88
C GLU A 65 -20.16 -17.65 16.49
N ASP A 66 -18.87 -17.79 16.17
CA ASP A 66 -17.87 -16.86 16.68
C ASP A 66 -17.92 -15.52 15.91
N GLN A 67 -18.45 -14.50 16.59
CA GLN A 67 -18.21 -13.09 16.33
C GLN A 67 -16.71 -12.76 16.50
N ILE A 68 -15.84 -13.37 15.71
CA ILE A 68 -14.57 -12.72 15.39
C ILE A 68 -15.01 -11.47 14.66
N SER A 69 -14.77 -10.31 15.29
CA SER A 69 -15.19 -8.99 14.80
C SER A 69 -15.18 -8.98 13.29
N SER A 70 -16.32 -8.63 12.70
CA SER A 70 -16.56 -8.53 11.25
C SER A 70 -15.50 -7.73 10.47
N ALA A 71 -14.53 -7.12 11.16
CA ALA A 71 -13.30 -6.52 10.66
C ALA A 71 -12.22 -7.51 10.17
N ALA A 72 -12.22 -8.78 10.61
CA ALA A 72 -11.22 -9.79 10.21
C ALA A 72 -11.61 -10.56 8.94
N TYR A 73 -12.87 -10.45 8.49
CA TYR A 73 -13.22 -10.84 7.13
C TYR A 73 -12.59 -9.81 6.20
N GLY A 74 -11.47 -10.19 5.58
CA GLY A 74 -10.92 -9.40 4.48
C GLY A 74 -12.04 -9.12 3.46
N VAL A 75 -11.94 -8.00 2.76
CA VAL A 75 -12.94 -7.51 1.78
C VAL A 75 -13.34 -8.56 0.71
N ASN A 76 -12.62 -9.68 0.62
CA ASN A 76 -12.87 -10.82 -0.28
C ASN A 76 -13.01 -12.20 0.43
N GLY A 77 -13.25 -12.27 1.74
CA GLY A 77 -13.38 -13.54 2.48
C GLY A 77 -12.09 -14.35 2.66
N ARG A 78 -10.93 -13.70 2.44
CA ARG A 78 -9.60 -14.29 2.68
C ARG A 78 -9.17 -14.02 4.11
N LEU A 79 -8.61 -15.04 4.75
CA LEU A 79 -8.12 -15.01 6.12
C LEU A 79 -6.71 -15.58 6.12
N TYR A 80 -5.80 -14.90 6.82
CA TYR A 80 -4.40 -15.31 6.92
C TYR A 80 -4.09 -15.77 8.34
N PHE A 81 -3.13 -16.69 8.50
CA PHE A 81 -2.77 -17.20 9.83
C PHE A 81 -2.31 -16.09 10.78
N TYR A 82 -1.58 -15.10 10.27
CA TYR A 82 -1.13 -13.99 11.11
C TYR A 82 -2.27 -13.15 11.69
N ASP A 83 -3.39 -12.96 10.96
CA ASP A 83 -4.54 -12.19 11.45
C ASP A 83 -5.16 -12.88 12.67
N VAL A 84 -5.37 -14.20 12.57
CA VAL A 84 -5.96 -15.01 13.63
C VAL A 84 -5.02 -15.09 14.83
N LEU A 85 -3.71 -15.29 14.59
CA LEU A 85 -2.73 -15.38 15.66
C LEU A 85 -2.53 -14.04 16.40
N ALA A 86 -2.59 -12.91 15.69
CA ALA A 86 -2.46 -11.60 16.31
C ALA A 86 -3.62 -11.29 17.28
N ASP A 87 -4.86 -11.61 16.88
CA ASP A 87 -6.02 -11.51 17.77
C ASP A 87 -5.92 -12.52 18.93
N TYR A 88 -5.51 -13.77 18.64
CA TYR A 88 -5.31 -14.79 19.66
C TYR A 88 -4.32 -14.37 20.74
N TYR A 89 -3.19 -13.78 20.37
CA TYR A 89 -2.19 -13.32 21.34
C TYR A 89 -2.73 -12.20 22.22
N VAL A 90 -3.51 -11.25 21.68
CA VAL A 90 -4.20 -10.24 22.51
C VAL A 90 -5.14 -10.89 23.52
N ARG A 91 -5.93 -11.89 23.11
CA ARG A 91 -6.89 -12.59 23.99
C ARG A 91 -6.22 -13.48 25.02
N VAL A 92 -5.07 -14.09 24.69
CA VAL A 92 -4.32 -15.00 25.57
C VAL A 92 -2.86 -14.54 25.71
N PRO A 93 -2.60 -13.46 26.48
CA PRO A 93 -1.26 -12.91 26.61
C PRO A 93 -0.18 -13.89 27.16
N PRO A 94 -0.50 -14.83 28.07
CA PRO A 94 0.50 -15.79 28.54
C PRO A 94 1.15 -16.63 27.43
N ARG A 95 0.48 -16.81 26.28
CA ARG A 95 1.01 -17.55 25.12
C ARG A 95 1.83 -16.69 24.16
N GLY A 96 1.50 -15.40 24.04
CA GLY A 96 2.25 -14.48 23.19
C GLY A 96 3.58 -14.05 23.81
N LYS A 97 3.67 -13.90 25.14
CA LYS A 97 4.87 -13.38 25.83
C LYS A 97 6.15 -14.21 25.58
N PRO A 98 6.16 -15.56 25.66
CA PRO A 98 7.36 -16.35 25.36
C PRO A 98 7.85 -16.13 23.92
N ILE A 99 6.93 -16.14 22.94
CA ILE A 99 7.23 -15.91 21.54
C ILE A 99 7.81 -14.50 21.33
N LEU A 100 7.19 -13.49 21.95
CA LEU A 100 7.68 -12.11 21.92
C LEU A 100 9.13 -12.03 22.43
N ASN A 101 9.42 -12.64 23.59
CA ASN A 101 10.77 -12.64 24.16
C ASN A 101 11.80 -13.30 23.23
N LEU A 102 11.44 -14.41 22.56
CA LEU A 102 12.33 -15.07 21.59
C LEU A 102 12.58 -14.19 20.36
N ILE A 103 11.56 -13.51 19.85
CA ILE A 103 11.69 -12.57 18.73
C ILE A 103 12.60 -11.40 19.11
N VAL A 104 12.47 -10.86 20.33
CA VAL A 104 13.34 -9.79 20.84
C VAL A 104 14.80 -10.22 20.88
N GLN A 105 15.10 -11.47 21.25
CA GLN A 105 16.46 -12.00 21.19
C GLN A 105 16.99 -12.16 19.75
N LEU A 106 16.09 -12.33 18.78
CA LEU A 106 16.40 -12.50 17.36
C LEU A 106 16.33 -11.20 16.54
N TRP A 107 16.15 -10.04 17.19
CA TRP A 107 15.85 -8.77 16.52
C TRP A 107 16.89 -8.31 15.48
N SER A 108 18.15 -8.73 15.65
CA SER A 108 19.23 -8.46 14.70
C SER A 108 19.01 -9.10 13.33
N GLN A 109 18.11 -10.08 13.23
CA GLN A 109 17.82 -10.81 12.00
C GLN A 109 16.69 -10.12 11.21
N SER A 110 16.87 -10.01 9.89
CA SER A 110 15.92 -9.30 9.03
C SER A 110 14.49 -9.80 9.17
N PHE A 111 14.27 -11.13 9.14
CA PHE A 111 12.94 -11.74 9.20
C PHE A 111 12.27 -11.67 10.58
N ALA A 112 13.00 -11.43 11.67
CA ALA A 112 12.41 -11.35 13.01
C ALA A 112 11.43 -10.17 13.10
N SER A 113 11.79 -9.01 12.55
CA SER A 113 10.90 -7.83 12.48
C SER A 113 9.64 -8.08 11.64
N HIS A 114 9.72 -8.91 10.59
CA HIS A 114 8.58 -9.23 9.75
C HIS A 114 7.59 -10.12 10.51
N VAL A 115 8.09 -11.19 11.14
CA VAL A 115 7.28 -12.09 11.98
C VAL A 115 6.67 -11.32 13.15
N PHE A 116 7.43 -10.41 13.76
CA PHE A 116 6.94 -9.52 14.81
C PHE A 116 5.75 -8.68 14.33
N ALA A 117 5.90 -7.98 13.19
CA ALA A 117 4.85 -7.14 12.65
C ALA A 117 3.57 -7.93 12.32
N LEU A 118 3.72 -9.15 11.79
CA LEU A 118 2.58 -10.01 11.49
C LEU A 118 1.87 -10.51 12.75
N LEU A 119 2.60 -10.97 13.77
CA LEU A 119 2.00 -11.62 14.94
C LEU A 119 1.60 -10.66 16.07
N PHE A 120 2.23 -9.48 16.18
CA PHE A 120 2.07 -8.59 17.35
C PHE A 120 1.59 -7.18 17.00
N HIS A 121 1.08 -6.95 15.78
CA HIS A 121 0.54 -5.63 15.41
C HIS A 121 -0.61 -5.16 16.30
N ASN A 122 -1.52 -6.07 16.70
CA ASN A 122 -2.61 -5.72 17.62
C ASN A 122 -2.12 -5.54 19.05
N TRP A 123 -1.18 -6.39 19.47
CA TRP A 123 -0.68 -6.45 20.84
C TRP A 123 -0.16 -5.10 21.34
N LEU A 124 0.58 -4.36 20.50
CA LEU A 124 1.19 -3.09 20.87
C LEU A 124 0.18 -2.03 21.31
N PHE A 125 -1.06 -2.10 20.82
CA PHE A 125 -2.10 -1.10 21.09
C PHE A 125 -3.09 -1.57 22.16
N GLU A 126 -3.24 -2.87 22.37
CA GLU A 126 -4.21 -3.45 23.30
C GLU A 126 -3.60 -3.78 24.67
N VAL A 127 -2.34 -4.23 24.71
CA VAL A 127 -1.67 -4.60 25.95
C VAL A 127 -0.86 -3.42 26.49
N GLN A 128 -1.11 -3.04 27.75
CA GLN A 128 -0.36 -1.98 28.42
C GLN A 128 1.11 -2.40 28.59
N LEU A 129 2.01 -1.54 28.13
CA LEU A 129 3.45 -1.66 28.32
C LEU A 129 3.88 -0.54 29.27
N ASP A 130 4.49 -0.90 30.40
CA ASP A 130 4.83 0.07 31.45
C ASP A 130 6.10 0.89 31.12
N ASP A 131 6.92 0.41 30.17
CA ASP A 131 8.21 1.02 29.81
C ASP A 131 8.17 1.71 28.44
N ALA A 132 8.37 3.03 28.44
CA ALA A 132 8.37 3.88 27.25
C ALA A 132 9.50 3.52 26.25
N ASP A 133 10.66 3.07 26.73
CA ASP A 133 11.77 2.68 25.86
C ASP A 133 11.46 1.35 25.15
N VAL A 134 10.83 0.41 25.86
CA VAL A 134 10.36 -0.85 25.28
C VAL A 134 9.27 -0.58 24.24
N GLN A 135 8.35 0.32 24.55
CA GLN A 135 7.30 0.71 23.63
C GLN A 135 7.85 1.33 22.34
N LEU A 136 8.85 2.21 22.44
CA LEU A 136 9.52 2.77 21.27
C LEU A 136 10.20 1.68 20.44
N ARG A 137 10.92 0.75 21.08
CA ARG A 137 11.60 -0.35 20.37
C ARG A 137 10.61 -1.23 19.61
N TYR A 138 9.49 -1.58 20.24
CA TYR A 138 8.45 -2.40 19.61
C TYR A 138 7.74 -1.64 18.49
N ALA A 139 7.38 -0.37 18.69
CA ALA A 139 6.76 0.44 17.65
C ALA A 139 7.67 0.60 16.43
N SER A 140 8.96 0.91 16.64
CA SER A 140 9.94 1.03 15.56
C SER A 140 10.08 -0.26 14.75
N ALA A 141 10.05 -1.43 15.39
CA ALA A 141 10.17 -2.68 14.65
C ALA A 141 8.87 -3.17 14.03
N LEU A 142 7.71 -2.82 14.59
CA LEU A 142 6.43 -2.99 13.90
C LEU A 142 6.48 -2.24 12.58
N ILE A 143 6.91 -0.98 12.60
CA ILE A 143 7.00 -0.13 11.41
C ILE A 143 8.06 -0.66 10.44
N GLN A 144 9.24 -1.05 10.92
CA GLN A 144 10.28 -1.63 10.08
C GLN A 144 9.86 -2.97 9.44
N GLY A 145 9.20 -3.82 10.23
CA GLY A 145 8.63 -5.09 9.77
C GLY A 145 7.55 -4.86 8.72
N ALA A 146 6.57 -4.00 9.02
CA ALA A 146 5.49 -3.63 8.10
C ALA A 146 6.03 -2.99 6.81
N THR A 147 7.06 -2.15 6.89
CA THR A 147 7.74 -1.57 5.71
C THR A 147 8.23 -2.66 4.77
N ASN A 148 8.94 -3.66 5.30
CA ASN A 148 9.48 -4.73 4.48
C ASN A 148 8.39 -5.67 3.96
N VAL A 149 7.39 -5.98 4.79
CA VAL A 149 6.25 -6.84 4.44
C VAL A 149 5.41 -6.20 3.32
N PHE A 150 5.11 -4.90 3.40
CA PHE A 150 4.42 -4.20 2.32
C PHE A 150 5.28 -4.08 1.07
N TRP A 151 6.60 -3.95 1.23
CA TRP A 151 7.50 -3.98 0.09
C TRP A 151 7.48 -5.34 -0.64
N ILE A 152 7.32 -6.45 0.07
CA ILE A 152 7.12 -7.78 -0.55
C ILE A 152 5.83 -7.82 -1.36
N ASP A 153 4.73 -7.27 -0.83
CA ASP A 153 3.45 -7.17 -1.55
C ASP A 153 3.58 -6.31 -2.82
N ILE A 154 4.26 -5.16 -2.72
CA ILE A 154 4.57 -4.27 -3.84
C ILE A 154 5.42 -5.00 -4.90
N GLN A 155 6.47 -5.70 -4.50
CA GLN A 155 7.35 -6.40 -5.44
C GLN A 155 6.68 -7.60 -6.11
N SER A 156 5.82 -8.30 -5.38
CA SER A 156 5.07 -9.45 -5.90
C SER A 156 3.78 -9.06 -6.63
N ASN A 157 3.39 -7.77 -6.59
CA ASN A 157 2.08 -7.30 -7.03
C ASN A 157 0.93 -8.10 -6.41
N THR A 158 1.07 -8.47 -5.14
CA THR A 158 0.03 -9.14 -4.36
C THR A 158 -0.40 -8.24 -3.20
N ARG A 159 -1.57 -8.54 -2.61
CA ARG A 159 -2.12 -7.76 -1.49
C ARG A 159 -2.39 -8.70 -0.31
N ARG A 160 -1.42 -9.55 0.02
CA ARG A 160 -1.55 -10.55 1.08
C ARG A 160 -1.67 -9.88 2.43
N PHE A 161 -0.91 -8.81 2.65
CA PHE A 161 -0.82 -8.10 3.93
C PHE A 161 -1.81 -6.94 4.05
N ARG A 162 -2.93 -7.01 3.30
CA ARG A 162 -3.95 -5.96 3.27
C ARG A 162 -4.60 -5.75 4.64
N SER A 163 -4.86 -6.82 5.39
CA SER A 163 -5.46 -6.72 6.73
C SER A 163 -4.54 -5.99 7.70
N LEU A 164 -3.24 -6.30 7.71
CA LEU A 164 -2.23 -5.56 8.48
C LEU A 164 -2.23 -4.08 8.10
N PHE A 165 -2.25 -3.76 6.80
CA PHE A 165 -2.33 -2.37 6.35
C PHE A 165 -3.63 -1.69 6.81
N GLN A 166 -4.78 -2.37 6.71
CA GLN A 166 -6.06 -1.82 7.14
C GLN A 166 -6.10 -1.57 8.65
N TYR A 167 -5.53 -2.46 9.46
CA TYR A 167 -5.39 -2.25 10.89
C TYR A 167 -4.49 -1.04 11.20
N LEU A 168 -3.29 -1.00 10.62
CA LEU A 168 -2.36 0.11 10.85
C LEU A 168 -2.91 1.46 10.36
N LEU A 169 -3.66 1.49 9.25
CA LEU A 169 -4.27 2.73 8.78
C LEU A 169 -5.49 3.12 9.63
N ASN A 170 -6.46 2.22 9.79
CA ASN A 170 -7.76 2.57 10.37
C ASN A 170 -7.73 2.63 11.89
N GLU A 171 -7.10 1.63 12.51
CA GLU A 171 -7.10 1.48 13.97
C GLU A 171 -5.88 2.16 14.59
N ALA A 172 -4.72 2.21 13.92
CA ALA A 172 -3.54 2.85 14.52
C ALA A 172 -3.34 4.31 14.09
N ALA A 173 -3.40 4.61 12.79
CA ALA A 173 -3.06 5.94 12.28
C ALA A 173 -4.25 6.92 12.28
N LEU A 174 -5.47 6.46 11.99
CA LEU A 174 -6.66 7.32 11.90
C LEU A 174 -7.41 7.48 13.23
N GLU A 175 -7.05 6.72 14.26
CA GLU A 175 -7.66 6.77 15.58
C GLU A 175 -6.72 7.51 16.56
N PRO A 176 -6.98 8.78 16.93
CA PRO A 176 -6.06 9.59 17.72
C PRO A 176 -5.76 8.99 19.09
N THR A 177 -6.76 8.32 19.69
CA THR A 177 -6.62 7.69 21.01
C THR A 177 -5.59 6.56 21.00
N ARG A 178 -5.51 5.79 19.91
CA ARG A 178 -4.55 4.71 19.71
C ARG A 178 -3.20 5.25 19.21
N LEU A 179 -3.21 6.27 18.35
CA LEU A 179 -1.99 6.92 17.87
C LEU A 179 -1.18 7.53 19.02
N ASN A 180 -1.86 8.19 19.97
CA ASN A 180 -1.23 8.79 21.15
C ASN A 180 -0.60 7.77 22.11
N LYS A 181 -0.93 6.47 21.99
CA LYS A 181 -0.27 5.44 22.77
C LYS A 181 1.18 5.29 22.33
N ILE A 182 1.50 5.39 21.05
CA ILE A 182 2.87 5.20 20.56
C ILE A 182 3.69 6.49 20.67
N PRO A 183 5.01 6.40 20.90
CA PRO A 183 5.89 7.57 20.96
C PRO A 183 5.87 8.39 19.66
N ILE A 184 6.04 9.72 19.78
CA ILE A 184 5.97 10.66 18.64
C ILE A 184 6.91 10.30 17.48
N GLN A 185 8.07 9.70 17.77
CA GLN A 185 9.00 9.24 16.74
C GLN A 185 8.38 8.12 15.89
N ALA A 186 7.77 7.13 16.54
CA ALA A 186 7.09 6.04 15.86
C ALA A 186 5.83 6.52 15.12
N GLN A 187 5.12 7.53 15.64
CA GLN A 187 3.99 8.14 14.92
C GLN A 187 4.43 8.73 13.58
N ARG A 188 5.57 9.44 13.56
CA ARG A 188 6.15 10.00 12.33
C ARG A 188 6.54 8.91 11.36
N ASP A 189 7.24 7.88 11.83
CA ASP A 189 7.70 6.78 10.98
C ASP A 189 6.52 5.98 10.42
N LEU A 190 5.44 5.81 11.19
CA LEU A 190 4.17 5.23 10.73
C LEU A 190 3.51 6.11 9.67
N TYR A 191 3.46 7.43 9.86
CA TYR A 191 2.92 8.37 8.87
C TYR A 191 3.70 8.31 7.54
N LEU A 192 5.02 8.26 7.60
CA LEU A 192 5.87 8.11 6.41
C LEU A 192 5.60 6.76 5.72
N LEU A 193 5.49 5.67 6.49
CA LEU A 193 5.15 4.35 5.95
C LEU A 193 3.79 4.37 5.24
N MET A 194 2.75 4.90 5.88
CA MET A 194 1.40 4.97 5.31
C MET A 194 1.37 5.82 4.05
N SER A 195 2.08 6.96 4.03
CA SER A 195 2.20 7.83 2.86
C SER A 195 2.72 7.09 1.62
N ARG A 196 3.60 6.11 1.81
CA ARG A 196 4.18 5.29 0.74
C ARG A 196 3.20 4.27 0.17
N VAL A 197 2.38 3.66 1.03
CA VAL A 197 1.60 2.45 0.68
C VAL A 197 0.09 2.70 0.51
N ILE A 198 -0.42 3.85 0.92
CA ILE A 198 -1.86 4.18 0.88
C ILE A 198 -2.47 4.06 -0.53
N PHE A 199 -1.70 4.42 -1.56
CA PHE A 199 -2.10 4.31 -2.96
C PHE A 199 -2.12 2.86 -3.45
N PHE A 200 -1.19 2.02 -2.99
CA PHE A 200 -1.10 0.61 -3.40
C PHE A 200 -2.30 -0.22 -2.93
N TYR A 201 -2.80 0.07 -1.74
CA TYR A 201 -3.94 -0.62 -1.13
C TYR A 201 -5.29 0.05 -1.41
N ASN A 202 -5.36 1.01 -2.35
CA ASN A 202 -6.60 1.70 -2.74
C ASN A 202 -7.35 2.38 -1.58
N SER A 203 -6.63 2.99 -0.64
CA SER A 203 -7.27 3.69 0.51
C SER A 203 -7.20 5.20 0.37
N VAL A 204 -7.25 5.68 -0.87
CA VAL A 204 -7.09 7.10 -1.20
C VAL A 204 -8.29 7.94 -0.77
N GLU A 205 -9.46 7.32 -0.57
CA GLU A 205 -10.64 7.96 0.03
C GLU A 205 -10.37 8.45 1.46
N LYS A 206 -9.43 7.82 2.17
CA LYS A 206 -9.05 8.19 3.55
C LYS A 206 -7.95 9.24 3.61
N LEU A 207 -7.49 9.72 2.46
CA LEU A 207 -6.36 10.65 2.35
C LEU A 207 -6.62 11.95 3.11
N GLU A 208 -7.81 12.52 3.01
CA GLU A 208 -8.14 13.78 3.71
C GLU A 208 -8.05 13.61 5.23
N SER A 209 -8.66 12.56 5.78
CA SER A 209 -8.59 12.23 7.22
C SER A 209 -7.15 11.94 7.65
N PHE A 210 -6.39 11.24 6.82
CA PHE A 210 -4.99 10.93 7.07
C PHE A 210 -4.12 12.20 7.14
N LEU A 211 -4.30 13.14 6.22
CA LEU A 211 -3.56 14.41 6.21
C LEU A 211 -3.87 15.29 7.43
N LYS A 212 -5.10 15.23 7.97
CA LYS A 212 -5.51 15.97 9.17
C LYS A 212 -4.82 15.46 10.44
N LEU A 213 -4.48 14.17 10.48
CA LEU A 213 -3.86 13.50 11.64
C LEU A 213 -2.34 13.40 11.53
N CYS A 214 -1.72 14.32 10.81
CA CYS A 214 -0.27 14.36 10.66
C CYS A 214 0.41 14.69 11.99
N PRO A 215 1.37 13.87 12.46
CA PRO A 215 2.12 14.17 13.68
C PRO A 215 3.02 15.40 13.48
N THR A 216 3.43 16.04 14.56
CA THR A 216 4.32 17.21 14.48
C THR A 216 5.70 16.78 14.00
N PHE A 217 6.19 17.34 12.90
CA PHE A 217 7.55 17.10 12.41
C PHE A 217 8.48 18.24 12.85
N PRO A 218 9.71 17.95 13.31
CA PRO A 218 10.64 18.99 13.76
C PRO A 218 11.07 19.90 12.59
N ASN A 219 11.10 19.34 11.38
CA ASN A 219 11.49 20.03 10.15
C ASN A 219 10.28 20.52 9.34
N ALA A 220 9.10 20.65 9.96
CA ALA A 220 7.86 21.04 9.26
C ALA A 220 8.00 22.40 8.54
N SER A 221 8.73 23.35 9.11
CA SER A 221 9.01 24.65 8.47
C SER A 221 9.80 24.53 7.17
N LEU A 222 10.69 23.54 7.07
CA LEU A 222 11.53 23.30 5.90
C LEU A 222 10.83 22.42 4.85
N VAL A 223 10.14 21.37 5.30
CA VAL A 223 9.54 20.36 4.42
C VAL A 223 8.18 20.80 3.89
N GLY A 224 7.41 21.56 4.68
CA GLY A 224 6.06 21.99 4.34
C GLY A 224 5.00 21.26 5.17
N GLY A 225 3.76 21.29 4.67
CA GLY A 225 2.61 20.72 5.35
C GLY A 225 2.52 19.19 5.23
N PRO A 226 1.47 18.58 5.83
CA PRO A 226 1.19 17.15 5.73
C PRO A 226 1.16 16.60 4.29
N ALA A 227 0.57 17.38 3.38
CA ALA A 227 0.49 17.04 1.97
C ALA A 227 1.88 17.03 1.32
N ASP A 228 2.75 18.00 1.66
CA ASP A 228 4.10 18.04 1.11
C ASP A 228 4.92 16.81 1.52
N ILE A 229 4.85 16.41 2.80
CA ILE A 229 5.52 15.20 3.32
C ILE A 229 5.05 13.96 2.57
N LEU A 230 3.74 13.81 2.40
CA LEU A 230 3.16 12.68 1.68
C LEU A 230 3.64 12.61 0.23
N ILE A 231 3.67 13.75 -0.46
CA ILE A 231 4.11 13.83 -1.86
C ILE A 231 5.61 13.54 -1.99
N ILE A 232 6.43 13.97 -1.05
CA ILE A 232 7.87 13.66 -1.04
C ILE A 232 8.07 12.14 -0.93
N GLU A 233 7.41 11.50 0.04
CA GLU A 233 7.49 10.05 0.22
C GLU A 233 6.94 9.29 -0.99
N LEU A 234 5.84 9.75 -1.57
CA LEU A 234 5.26 9.18 -2.78
C LEU A 234 6.20 9.27 -3.97
N ALA A 235 6.80 10.45 -4.22
CA ALA A 235 7.77 10.63 -5.30
C ALA A 235 8.97 9.69 -5.14
N ASP A 236 9.46 9.53 -3.91
CA ASP A 236 10.58 8.63 -3.60
C ASP A 236 10.22 7.16 -3.79
N GLN A 237 8.98 6.78 -3.50
CA GLN A 237 8.50 5.44 -3.80
C GLN A 237 8.43 5.19 -5.30
N LEU A 238 7.82 6.10 -6.07
CA LEU A 238 7.68 5.95 -7.51
C LEU A 238 9.03 5.68 -8.19
N GLN A 239 10.08 6.40 -7.78
CA GLN A 239 11.43 6.22 -8.33
C GLN A 239 12.07 4.86 -7.97
N LYS A 240 11.66 4.25 -6.86
CA LYS A 240 12.15 2.94 -6.43
C LYS A 240 11.38 1.78 -7.06
N LEU A 241 10.17 2.01 -7.57
CA LEU A 241 9.33 0.98 -8.16
C LEU A 241 9.91 0.47 -9.48
N LYS A 242 10.15 -0.84 -9.54
CA LYS A 242 10.59 -1.55 -10.76
C LYS A 242 9.49 -2.41 -11.40
N VAL A 243 8.38 -2.61 -10.68
CA VAL A 243 7.28 -3.48 -11.10
C VAL A 243 6.26 -2.66 -11.88
N GLU A 244 6.19 -2.88 -13.19
CA GLU A 244 5.32 -2.13 -14.12
C GLU A 244 3.84 -2.06 -13.69
N PRO A 245 3.13 -3.17 -13.41
CA PRO A 245 1.71 -3.09 -13.07
C PRO A 245 1.46 -2.29 -11.79
N VAL A 246 2.41 -2.32 -10.85
CA VAL A 246 2.32 -1.53 -9.62
C VAL A 246 2.57 -0.06 -9.90
N LEU A 247 3.57 0.29 -10.71
CA LEU A 247 3.81 1.66 -11.12
C LEU A 247 2.59 2.26 -11.84
N LEU A 248 1.99 1.52 -12.78
CA LEU A 248 0.75 1.90 -13.44
C LEU A 248 -0.39 2.14 -12.44
N HIS A 249 -0.50 1.27 -11.44
CA HIS A 249 -1.49 1.41 -10.38
C HIS A 249 -1.29 2.71 -9.58
N TYR A 250 -0.08 2.99 -9.12
CA TYR A 250 0.23 4.25 -8.44
C TYR A 250 -0.10 5.47 -9.31
N LEU A 251 0.35 5.48 -10.57
CA LEU A 251 0.06 6.58 -11.51
C LEU A 251 -1.45 6.79 -11.72
N SER A 252 -2.24 5.71 -11.70
CA SER A 252 -3.70 5.80 -11.79
C SER A 252 -4.33 6.42 -10.54
N GLN A 253 -3.82 6.08 -9.35
CA GLN A 253 -4.37 6.50 -8.06
C GLN A 253 -3.92 7.92 -7.66
N ILE A 254 -2.78 8.38 -8.18
CA ILE A 254 -2.25 9.73 -8.01
C ILE A 254 -3.23 10.82 -8.47
N LYS A 255 -4.20 10.49 -9.32
CA LYS A 255 -5.27 11.41 -9.74
C LYS A 255 -6.09 11.97 -8.56
N ALA A 256 -6.16 11.24 -7.44
CA ALA A 256 -6.83 11.71 -6.24
C ALA A 256 -6.14 12.91 -5.58
N LEU A 257 -4.88 13.22 -5.94
CA LEU A 257 -4.14 14.38 -5.45
C LEU A 257 -4.54 15.68 -6.14
N ARG A 258 -5.52 15.63 -7.06
CA ARG A 258 -5.97 16.80 -7.80
C ARG A 258 -6.57 17.84 -6.85
N GLY A 259 -6.06 19.07 -6.93
CA GLY A 259 -6.55 20.20 -6.13
C GLY A 259 -5.93 20.31 -4.74
N ILE A 260 -4.97 19.44 -4.38
CA ILE A 260 -4.21 19.60 -3.15
C ILE A 260 -3.21 20.74 -3.32
N GLU A 261 -3.25 21.69 -2.39
CA GLU A 261 -2.31 22.79 -2.32
C GLU A 261 -0.95 22.29 -1.81
N LEU A 262 0.09 22.51 -2.62
CA LEU A 262 1.45 22.07 -2.35
C LEU A 262 2.39 23.26 -2.44
N ARG A 263 3.50 23.20 -1.69
CA ARG A 263 4.58 24.16 -1.87
C ARG A 263 5.18 24.02 -3.27
N ILE A 264 5.66 25.13 -3.83
CA ILE A 264 6.27 25.17 -5.17
C ILE A 264 7.40 24.14 -5.32
N ALA A 265 8.26 23.99 -4.30
CA ALA A 265 9.35 23.03 -4.32
C ALA A 265 8.84 21.58 -4.42
N THR A 266 7.84 21.21 -3.62
CA THR A 266 7.26 19.86 -3.59
C THR A 266 6.49 19.54 -4.87
N SER A 267 5.69 20.51 -5.33
CA SER A 267 4.99 20.48 -6.62
C SER A 267 5.97 20.26 -7.78
N THR A 268 7.10 20.98 -7.77
CA THR A 268 8.17 20.82 -8.77
C THR A 268 8.81 19.44 -8.69
N ARG A 269 9.09 18.91 -7.49
CA ARG A 269 9.64 17.55 -7.31
C ARG A 269 8.71 16.49 -7.90
N LEU A 270 7.41 16.54 -7.59
CA LEU A 270 6.43 15.62 -8.14
C LEU A 270 6.34 15.74 -9.67
N LYS A 271 6.30 16.97 -10.20
CA LYS A 271 6.28 17.24 -11.64
C LYS A 271 7.48 16.63 -12.35
N THR A 272 8.69 16.83 -11.81
CA THR A 272 9.94 16.27 -12.37
C THR A 272 9.94 14.74 -12.28
N CYS A 273 9.46 14.17 -11.17
CA CYS A 273 9.34 12.73 -11.01
C CYS A 273 8.36 12.10 -12.02
N LEU A 274 7.20 12.73 -12.27
CA LEU A 274 6.26 12.24 -13.27
C LEU A 274 6.82 12.42 -14.69
N TYR A 275 7.50 13.55 -14.94
CA TYR A 275 8.11 13.83 -16.24
C TYR A 275 9.21 12.82 -16.60
N SER A 276 10.00 12.31 -15.64
CA SER A 276 11.01 11.29 -15.94
C SER A 276 10.39 10.02 -16.53
N PHE A 277 9.19 9.65 -16.10
CA PHE A 277 8.44 8.50 -16.64
C PHE A 277 7.82 8.77 -18.02
N THR A 278 7.84 10.00 -18.54
CA THR A 278 7.25 10.33 -19.85
C THR A 278 8.22 10.13 -21.02
N SER A 279 9.52 10.15 -20.75
CA SER A 279 10.55 10.10 -21.78
C SER A 279 11.00 8.67 -22.07
N PRO A 280 11.40 8.36 -23.31
CA PRO A 280 11.98 7.07 -23.67
C PRO A 280 13.49 6.98 -23.33
N GLY A 281 14.07 7.90 -22.56
CA GLY A 281 15.49 7.92 -22.16
C GLY A 281 15.74 7.35 -20.75
N GLY A 282 16.96 6.87 -20.48
CA GLY A 282 17.33 5.95 -19.38
C GLY A 282 17.21 6.47 -17.93
N PRO A 283 17.48 5.62 -16.89
CA PRO A 283 18.23 4.34 -16.90
C PRO A 283 17.39 3.05 -16.98
N MET A 284 16.07 3.10 -16.83
CA MET A 284 15.15 2.02 -17.22
C MET A 284 14.16 2.60 -18.21
N TYR A 285 13.98 1.96 -19.37
CA TYR A 285 13.00 2.39 -20.35
C TYR A 285 11.59 2.19 -19.79
N PRO A 286 10.85 3.24 -19.39
CA PRO A 286 9.45 3.06 -19.00
C PRO A 286 8.69 2.54 -20.21
N THR A 287 7.85 1.53 -20.02
CA THR A 287 7.05 0.96 -21.11
C THR A 287 6.10 2.00 -21.69
N ARG A 288 5.57 1.73 -22.89
CA ARG A 288 4.60 2.63 -23.52
C ARG A 288 3.39 2.89 -22.61
N ALA A 289 2.91 1.87 -21.88
CA ALA A 289 1.81 2.01 -20.94
C ALA A 289 2.15 2.98 -19.81
N VAL A 290 3.33 2.82 -19.20
CA VAL A 290 3.80 3.72 -18.12
C VAL A 290 3.94 5.15 -18.60
N ARG A 291 4.48 5.36 -19.81
CA ARG A 291 4.61 6.71 -20.39
C ARG A 291 3.26 7.39 -20.58
N HIS A 292 2.25 6.67 -21.10
CA HIS A 292 0.90 7.23 -21.27
C HIS A 292 0.25 7.53 -19.92
N ALA A 293 0.33 6.60 -18.96
CA ALA A 293 -0.20 6.82 -17.62
C ALA A 293 0.48 8.01 -16.91
N ALA A 294 1.78 8.19 -17.11
CA ALA A 294 2.55 9.33 -16.58
C ALA A 294 2.11 10.65 -17.23
N TRP A 295 1.93 10.68 -18.56
CA TRP A 295 1.38 11.85 -19.26
C TRP A 295 -0.03 12.20 -18.75
N ASP A 296 -0.91 11.21 -18.60
CA ASP A 296 -2.27 11.41 -18.11
C ASP A 296 -2.28 11.97 -16.68
N ALA A 297 -1.45 11.41 -15.78
CA ALA A 297 -1.32 11.90 -14.41
C ALA A 297 -0.74 13.33 -14.38
N LEU A 298 0.30 13.59 -15.18
CA LEU A 298 0.98 14.88 -15.25
C LEU A 298 0.07 16.00 -15.80
N ASP A 299 -0.73 15.69 -16.81
CA ASP A 299 -1.69 16.64 -17.41
C ASP A 299 -2.88 16.91 -16.48
N LEU A 300 -3.31 15.91 -15.71
CA LEU A 300 -4.41 16.05 -14.76
C LEU A 300 -4.02 16.86 -13.52
N LEU A 301 -2.82 16.62 -12.97
CA LEU A 301 -2.33 17.33 -11.79
C LEU A 301 -1.81 18.73 -12.11
N PHE A 302 -1.15 18.90 -13.27
CA PHE A 302 -0.55 20.16 -13.69
C PHE A 302 -1.10 20.56 -15.06
N PRO A 303 -2.33 21.11 -15.13
CA PRO A 303 -2.94 21.49 -16.40
C PRO A 303 -2.21 22.67 -17.06
N VAL A 304 -1.62 23.56 -16.25
CA VAL A 304 -0.83 24.70 -16.73
C VAL A 304 0.48 24.19 -17.34
N GLY A 305 0.66 24.47 -18.64
CA GLY A 305 1.83 24.00 -19.39
C GLY A 305 1.65 22.66 -20.10
N ARG A 306 0.43 22.12 -20.18
CA ARG A 306 0.13 20.92 -21.00
C ARG A 306 0.60 21.05 -22.45
N PHE A 307 0.13 22.10 -23.13
CA PHE A 307 0.46 22.34 -24.54
C PHE A 307 1.98 22.45 -24.81
N PRO A 308 2.76 23.31 -24.11
CA PRO A 308 4.19 23.41 -24.37
C PRO A 308 4.94 22.12 -24.06
N ARG A 309 4.55 21.35 -23.02
CA ARG A 309 5.19 20.04 -22.74
C ARG A 309 5.02 19.04 -23.87
N HIS A 310 3.81 18.92 -24.43
CA HIS A 310 3.55 18.04 -25.57
C HIS A 310 4.29 18.51 -26.82
N LEU A 311 4.34 19.82 -27.07
CA LEU A 311 5.09 20.40 -28.18
C LEU A 311 6.59 20.07 -28.07
N ILE A 312 7.19 20.28 -26.89
CA ILE A 312 8.61 19.96 -26.64
C ILE A 312 8.87 18.46 -26.83
N SER A 313 8.02 17.60 -26.26
CA SER A 313 8.17 16.14 -26.42
C SER A 313 8.08 15.70 -27.89
N LEU A 314 7.18 16.32 -28.64
CA LEU A 314 7.00 16.08 -30.07
C LEU A 314 8.21 16.55 -30.88
N SER A 315 8.73 17.75 -30.60
CA SER A 315 9.96 18.27 -31.23
C SER A 315 11.14 17.33 -31.00
N PHE A 316 11.35 16.85 -29.77
CA PHE A 316 12.40 15.87 -29.49
C PHE A 316 12.21 14.54 -30.23
N ARG A 317 10.98 14.03 -30.35
CA ARG A 317 10.73 12.82 -31.15
C ARG A 317 11.02 13.03 -32.64
N LEU A 318 10.74 14.21 -33.16
CA LEU A 318 11.02 14.56 -34.57
C LEU A 318 12.52 14.70 -34.84
N LEU A 319 13.31 15.08 -33.83
CA LEU A 319 14.77 15.17 -33.89
C LEU A 319 15.48 13.80 -33.93
N TYR A 320 14.81 12.70 -33.56
CA TYR A 320 15.37 11.35 -33.64
C TYR A 320 14.85 10.59 -34.88
N PRO A 321 15.71 10.32 -35.88
CA PRO A 321 15.30 9.71 -37.16
C PRO A 321 14.58 8.36 -37.05
N TRP A 322 14.83 7.59 -35.98
CA TRP A 322 14.20 6.27 -35.78
C TRP A 322 12.73 6.34 -35.36
N TYR A 323 12.23 7.46 -34.84
CA TYR A 323 10.82 7.60 -34.45
C TYR A 323 9.92 8.17 -35.56
N TRP A 324 10.52 8.61 -36.66
CA TRP A 324 9.83 9.23 -37.79
C TRP A 324 8.73 8.36 -38.40
N PRO A 325 8.97 7.09 -38.77
CA PRO A 325 7.96 6.30 -39.48
C PRO A 325 6.66 6.12 -38.68
N SER A 326 6.77 5.79 -37.38
CA SER A 326 5.59 5.61 -36.52
C SER A 326 4.89 6.93 -36.18
N SER A 327 5.66 8.02 -36.04
CA SER A 327 5.12 9.35 -35.73
C SER A 327 4.39 9.93 -36.94
N CYS A 328 4.98 9.86 -38.13
CA CYS A 328 4.34 10.24 -39.39
C CYS A 328 3.04 9.44 -39.62
N TRP A 329 3.06 8.12 -39.38
CA TRP A 329 1.86 7.30 -39.46
C TRP A 329 0.76 7.76 -38.50
N TYR A 330 1.11 8.06 -37.24
CA TYR A 330 0.16 8.58 -36.26
C TYR A 330 -0.43 9.94 -36.67
N PHE A 331 0.39 10.86 -37.20
CA PHE A 331 -0.09 12.16 -37.69
C PHE A 331 -1.02 12.01 -38.88
N ILE A 332 -0.70 11.13 -39.83
CA ILE A 332 -1.56 10.83 -40.98
C ILE A 332 -2.90 10.29 -40.49
N MET A 333 -2.89 9.29 -39.60
CA MET A 333 -4.11 8.70 -39.05
C MET A 333 -4.93 9.70 -38.21
N TYR A 334 -4.27 10.57 -37.44
CA TYR A 334 -4.94 11.62 -36.68
C TYR A 334 -5.57 12.66 -37.61
N TYR A 335 -4.86 13.09 -38.66
CA TYR A 335 -5.38 14.02 -39.66
C TYR A 335 -6.58 13.43 -40.39
N ILE A 336 -6.50 12.16 -40.83
CA ILE A 336 -7.63 11.44 -41.44
C ILE A 336 -8.81 11.40 -40.47
N LYS A 337 -8.58 11.09 -39.19
CA LYS A 337 -9.64 11.04 -38.18
C LYS A 337 -10.29 12.40 -37.96
N VAL A 338 -9.51 13.48 -37.89
CA VAL A 338 -10.03 14.85 -37.75
C VAL A 338 -10.82 15.26 -38.99
N VAL A 339 -10.29 15.01 -40.19
CA VAL A 339 -10.99 15.28 -41.46
C VAL A 339 -12.30 14.49 -41.52
N CYS A 340 -12.30 13.19 -41.22
CA CYS A 340 -13.51 12.39 -41.16
C CYS A 340 -14.52 12.92 -40.13
N CYS A 341 -14.08 13.29 -38.93
CA CYS A 341 -14.96 13.88 -37.92
C CYS A 341 -15.51 15.25 -38.34
N CYS A 342 -14.71 16.09 -39.00
CA CYS A 342 -15.14 17.38 -39.52
C CYS A 342 -16.14 17.22 -40.68
N SER A 343 -15.87 16.29 -41.61
CA SER A 343 -16.77 15.95 -42.71
C SER A 343 -18.09 15.38 -42.20
N LEU A 344 -18.05 14.47 -41.22
CA LEU A 344 -19.25 13.93 -40.58
C LEU A 344 -20.04 15.01 -39.84
N ARG A 345 -19.39 15.92 -39.11
CA ARG A 345 -20.05 17.07 -38.49
C ARG A 345 -20.66 18.01 -39.53
N PHE A 346 -19.97 18.25 -40.64
CA PHE A 346 -20.46 19.09 -41.72
C PHE A 346 -21.70 18.48 -42.38
N ILE A 347 -21.67 17.17 -42.68
CA ILE A 347 -22.82 16.42 -43.21
C ILE A 347 -23.98 16.43 -42.21
N PHE A 348 -23.74 16.15 -40.93
CA PHE A 348 -24.80 16.20 -39.92
C PHE A 348 -25.39 17.61 -39.76
N SER A 349 -24.56 18.65 -39.85
CA SER A 349 -25.03 20.04 -39.80
C SER A 349 -25.80 20.46 -41.06
N SER A 350 -25.43 19.95 -42.23
CA SER A 350 -26.13 20.23 -43.49
C SER A 350 -27.46 19.48 -43.55
N TRP A 351 -27.50 18.25 -43.06
CA TRP A 351 -28.74 17.48 -42.88
C TRP A 351 -29.67 18.10 -41.83
N ALA A 352 -29.12 18.66 -40.75
CA ALA A 352 -29.90 19.41 -39.77
C ALA A 352 -30.49 20.70 -40.36
N LYS A 353 -29.76 21.39 -41.25
CA LYS A 353 -30.28 22.56 -41.99
C LYS A 353 -31.34 22.18 -43.04
N LEU A 354 -31.22 21.01 -43.68
CA LEU A 354 -32.21 20.50 -44.64
C LEU A 354 -33.51 20.01 -43.98
N ARG A 355 -33.48 19.67 -42.69
CA ARG A 355 -34.68 19.30 -41.90
C ARG A 355 -35.41 20.48 -41.25
N GLN A 356 -34.91 21.72 -41.38
CA GLN A 356 -35.73 22.86 -40.99
C GLN A 356 -36.81 23.09 -42.05
N PRO A 357 -38.11 23.04 -41.69
CA PRO A 357 -39.16 23.36 -42.63
C PRO A 357 -39.02 24.82 -43.05
N LYS A 358 -39.06 25.08 -44.36
CA LYS A 358 -39.25 26.45 -44.87
C LYS A 358 -40.58 26.96 -44.35
N GLY A 359 -40.54 27.83 -43.35
CA GLY A 359 -41.69 28.59 -42.89
C GLY A 359 -41.76 29.92 -43.63
N ALA A 360 -42.95 30.20 -44.15
CA ALA A 360 -43.42 31.34 -44.95
C ALA A 360 -43.12 31.27 -46.46
#